data_AF-P74970-F1
#
_entry.id   AF-P74970-F1
#
_cell.length_a   1.000
_cell.length_b   1.000
_cell.length_c   1.000
_cell.angle_alpha   90.00
_cell.angle_beta   90.00
_cell.angle_gamma   90.00
#
_symmetry.space_group_name_H-M   'P 1'
#
loop_
_entity.id
_entity.type
_entity.pdbx_description
1 polymer ?
#
loop_
_entity_poly.entity_id
_entity_poly.type
_entity_poly.pdbx_seq_one_letter_code
_entity_poly.pdbx_strand_id
1 'polypeptide(L)'
;DIFQKNGQTDRVVLNGKQATLKQEMDDGAMMHGQADNIEYKVADEIIILTGNYKVDSPKGTNAGQRMVYNTKTGNMQSGGDGSRVRTIIQPKNPAPAAATPAPTPAAKPAAKPQGKK
;
A
#
# COMPACT_ATOMS: atom_id res chain seq x y z
N ASP A 1 -4.55 6.81 -15.93
CA ASP A 1 -4.66 6.45 -17.36
C ASP A 1 -4.54 4.95 -17.59
N ILE A 2 -5.29 4.43 -18.55
CA ILE A 2 -5.26 3.01 -18.96
C ILE A 2 -4.87 2.98 -20.44
N PHE A 3 -3.83 2.22 -20.76
CA PHE A 3 -3.34 2.03 -22.12
C PHE A 3 -3.68 0.61 -22.58
N GLN A 4 -4.24 0.50 -23.78
CA GLN A 4 -4.63 -0.76 -24.38
C GLN A 4 -3.88 -0.99 -25.70
N LYS A 5 -3.54 -2.24 -25.99
CA LYS A 5 -2.92 -2.68 -27.23
C LYS A 5 -3.68 -3.91 -27.74
N ASN A 6 -4.13 -3.87 -28.99
CA ASN A 6 -4.92 -4.95 -29.60
C ASN A 6 -6.19 -5.34 -28.79
N GLY A 7 -6.83 -4.36 -28.14
CA GLY A 7 -8.02 -4.59 -27.31
C GLY A 7 -7.75 -5.22 -25.94
N GLN A 8 -6.48 -5.38 -25.55
CA GLN A 8 -6.06 -5.86 -24.23
C GLN A 8 -5.38 -4.73 -23.45
N THR A 9 -5.54 -4.71 -22.13
CA THR A 9 -4.84 -3.75 -21.27
C THR A 9 -3.33 -4.03 -21.30
N ASP A 10 -2.56 -3.05 -21.76
CA ASP A 10 -1.10 -3.12 -21.87
C ASP A 10 -0.46 -2.62 -20.56
N ARG A 11 -0.86 -1.44 -20.12
CA ARG A 11 -0.42 -0.84 -18.86
C ARG A 11 -1.43 0.12 -18.26
N VAL A 12 -1.36 0.27 -16.94
CA VAL A 12 -2.14 1.23 -16.17
C VAL A 12 -1.17 2.19 -15.50
N VAL A 13 -1.36 3.49 -15.68
CA VAL A 13 -0.53 4.52 -15.06
C VAL A 13 -1.39 5.35 -14.12
N LEU A 14 -0.99 5.43 -12.86
CA LEU A 14 -1.59 6.27 -11.85
C LEU A 14 -0.60 7.38 -11.51
N ASN A 15 -0.96 8.62 -11.84
CA ASN A 15 -0.19 9.81 -11.50
C ASN A 15 -0.93 10.59 -10.41
N GLY A 16 -0.23 10.98 -9.36
CA GLY A 16 -0.79 11.85 -8.32
C GLY A 16 0.23 12.11 -7.23
N LYS A 17 0.13 13.23 -6.50
CA LYS A 17 0.99 13.51 -5.34
C LYS A 17 0.62 12.54 -4.21
N GLN A 18 1.21 11.33 -4.20
CA GLN A 18 0.83 10.16 -3.39
C GLN A 18 -0.37 9.35 -3.93
N ALA A 19 -0.30 8.87 -5.18
CA ALA A 19 -1.15 7.78 -5.63
C ALA A 19 -0.99 6.56 -4.69
N THR A 20 -2.09 5.86 -4.40
CA THR A 20 -2.08 4.76 -3.41
C THR A 20 -2.47 3.43 -4.04
N LEU A 21 -1.81 2.36 -3.61
CA LEU A 21 -2.05 0.97 -3.98
C LEU A 21 -2.37 0.17 -2.70
N LYS A 22 -3.36 -0.72 -2.78
CA LYS A 22 -3.64 -1.72 -1.76
C LYS A 22 -3.69 -3.08 -2.44
N GLN A 23 -2.95 -4.04 -1.91
CA GLN A 23 -2.91 -5.39 -2.45
C GLN A 23 -3.01 -6.40 -1.31
N GLU A 24 -3.91 -7.36 -1.47
CA GLU A 24 -3.95 -8.55 -0.63
C GLU A 24 -2.86 -9.52 -1.11
N MET A 25 -2.02 -9.94 -0.19
CA MET A 25 -0.96 -10.92 -0.40
C MET A 25 -1.55 -12.33 -0.28
N ASP A 26 -0.82 -13.34 -0.77
CA ASP A 26 -1.28 -14.74 -0.73
C ASP A 26 -1.53 -15.28 0.69
N ASP A 27 -0.90 -14.68 1.70
CA ASP A 27 -1.10 -15.00 3.11
C ASP A 27 -2.30 -14.27 3.75
N GLY A 28 -3.08 -13.54 2.95
CA GLY A 28 -4.22 -12.72 3.37
C GLY A 28 -3.82 -11.37 3.99
N ALA A 29 -2.52 -11.06 4.07
CA ALA A 29 -2.08 -9.79 4.62
C ALA A 29 -2.21 -8.66 3.59
N MET A 30 -2.47 -7.44 4.08
CA MET A 30 -2.59 -6.27 3.23
C MET A 30 -1.23 -5.57 3.08
N MET A 31 -0.83 -5.34 1.83
CA MET A 31 0.28 -4.47 1.45
C MET A 31 -0.27 -3.11 1.00
N HIS A 32 0.31 -2.04 1.54
CA HIS A 32 -0.06 -0.67 1.22
C HIS A 32 1.11 0.05 0.55
N GLY A 33 0.91 0.53 -0.66
CA GLY A 33 1.90 1.32 -1.39
C GLY A 33 1.42 2.74 -1.64
N GLN A 34 2.34 3.70 -1.64
CA GLN A 34 2.12 5.07 -2.09
C GLN A 34 3.31 5.55 -2.92
N ALA A 35 3.07 6.34 -3.97
CA ALA A 35 4.11 6.98 -4.77
C ALA A 35 3.55 8.15 -5.60
N ASP A 36 4.43 8.97 -6.18
CA ASP A 36 4.02 10.03 -7.10
C ASP A 36 3.53 9.48 -8.45
N ASN A 37 4.11 8.36 -8.87
CA ASN A 37 3.71 7.61 -10.05
C ASN A 37 3.69 6.11 -9.75
N ILE A 38 2.63 5.44 -10.19
CA ILE A 38 2.50 3.98 -10.14
C ILE A 38 2.18 3.51 -11.56
N GLU A 39 3.11 2.80 -12.19
CA GLU A 39 2.91 2.17 -13.49
C GLU A 39 2.78 0.66 -13.29
N TYR A 40 1.66 0.09 -13.73
CA TYR A 40 1.45 -1.35 -13.77
C TYR A 40 1.49 -1.84 -15.22
N LYS A 41 2.49 -2.64 -15.55
CA LYS A 41 2.62 -3.33 -16.83
C LYS A 41 1.92 -4.68 -16.72
N VAL A 42 0.74 -4.78 -17.35
CA VAL A 42 -0.13 -5.95 -17.19
C VAL A 42 0.49 -7.18 -17.86
N ALA A 43 1.09 -7.01 -19.04
CA ALA A 43 1.72 -8.11 -19.77
C ALA A 43 2.92 -8.73 -19.04
N ASP A 44 3.68 -7.90 -18.32
CA ASP A 44 4.89 -8.33 -17.61
C ASP A 44 4.62 -8.70 -16.14
N GLU A 45 3.44 -8.37 -15.62
CA GLU A 45 3.10 -8.51 -14.19
C GLU A 45 4.07 -7.71 -13.30
N ILE A 46 4.39 -6.49 -13.73
CA ILE A 46 5.36 -5.60 -13.07
C ILE A 46 4.70 -4.29 -12.65
N ILE A 47 4.79 -3.96 -11.37
CA ILE A 47 4.45 -2.67 -10.80
C ILE A 47 5.73 -1.85 -10.58
N ILE A 48 5.75 -0.62 -11.07
CA ILE A 48 6.85 0.33 -10.90
C ILE A 48 6.31 1.52 -10.12
N LEU A 49 6.82 1.74 -8.92
CA LEU A 49 6.55 2.92 -8.11
C LEU A 49 7.70 3.90 -8.27
N THR A 50 7.40 5.14 -8.63
CA THR A 50 8.41 6.20 -8.82
C THR A 50 7.99 7.48 -8.13
N GLY A 51 8.98 8.17 -7.54
CA GLY A 51 8.81 9.41 -6.80
C GLY A 51 8.24 9.18 -5.40
N ASN A 52 9.04 9.53 -4.39
CA ASN A 52 8.67 9.53 -2.96
C ASN A 52 7.86 8.28 -2.53
N TYR A 53 8.26 7.11 -3.02
CA TYR A 53 7.48 5.91 -2.77
C TYR A 53 7.63 5.47 -1.32
N LYS A 54 6.55 4.89 -0.79
CA LYS A 54 6.52 4.20 0.50
C LYS A 54 5.65 2.97 0.39
N VAL A 55 6.17 1.83 0.81
CA VAL A 55 5.43 0.57 0.92
C VAL A 55 5.47 0.08 2.35
N ASP A 56 4.29 -0.12 2.91
CA ASP A 56 4.07 -0.68 4.23
C ASP A 56 3.55 -2.11 4.05
N SER A 57 4.27 -3.05 4.65
CA SER A 57 3.95 -4.48 4.66
C SER A 57 4.02 -5.02 6.10
N PRO A 58 3.47 -6.21 6.38
CA PRO A 58 3.59 -6.85 7.69
C PRO A 58 5.05 -7.11 8.10
N LYS A 59 5.93 -7.30 7.11
CA LYS A 59 7.37 -7.54 7.34
C LYS A 59 8.14 -6.25 7.64
N GLY A 60 7.54 -5.11 7.33
CA GLY A 60 8.12 -3.79 7.56
C GLY A 60 7.84 -2.78 6.45
N THR A 61 8.55 -1.66 6.51
CA THR A 61 8.35 -0.51 5.64
C THR A 61 9.56 -0.30 4.72
N ASN A 62 9.30 0.04 3.46
CA ASN A 62 10.32 0.35 2.47
C ASN A 62 9.99 1.69 1.79
N ALA A 63 10.98 2.58 1.65
CA ALA A 63 10.79 3.90 1.06
C ALA A 63 12.01 4.36 0.24
N GLY A 64 11.78 5.15 -0.81
CA GLY A 64 12.83 5.63 -1.70
C GLY A 64 12.27 6.40 -2.91
N GLN A 65 13.04 6.49 -4.00
CA GLN A 65 12.59 7.14 -5.23
C GLN A 65 12.07 6.17 -6.30
N ARG A 66 12.57 4.94 -6.37
CA ARG A 66 12.09 3.93 -7.31
C ARG A 66 11.98 2.55 -6.69
N MET A 67 10.88 1.85 -6.97
CA MET A 67 10.72 0.44 -6.66
C MET A 67 10.06 -0.31 -7.82
N VAL A 68 10.55 -1.51 -8.08
CA VAL A 68 9.99 -2.46 -9.05
C VAL A 68 9.50 -3.68 -8.28
N TYR A 69 8.26 -4.06 -8.49
CA TYR A 69 7.64 -5.23 -7.89
C TYR A 69 7.11 -6.15 -8.98
N ASN A 70 7.54 -7.40 -8.96
CA ASN A 70 7.04 -8.44 -9.84
C ASN A 70 5.93 -9.21 -9.11
N THR A 71 4.69 -9.05 -9.54
CA THR A 71 3.52 -9.65 -8.86
C THR A 71 3.47 -11.17 -9.03
N LYS A 72 4.10 -11.70 -10.09
CA LYS A 72 4.16 -13.15 -10.36
C LYS A 72 5.07 -13.92 -9.39
N THR A 73 6.21 -13.32 -9.04
CA THR A 73 7.25 -13.96 -8.22
C THR A 73 7.31 -13.41 -6.80
N GLY A 74 6.64 -12.28 -6.54
CA GLY A 74 6.72 -11.56 -5.27
C GLY A 74 8.03 -10.79 -5.08
N ASN A 75 8.91 -10.73 -6.08
CA ASN A 75 10.20 -10.06 -5.98
C ASN A 75 10.03 -8.53 -5.95
N MET A 76 10.61 -7.90 -4.93
CA MET A 76 10.66 -6.44 -4.77
C MET A 76 12.11 -5.97 -4.92
N GLN A 77 12.34 -5.00 -5.80
CA GLN A 77 13.64 -4.40 -6.05
C GLN A 77 13.54 -2.89 -5.93
N SER A 78 14.20 -2.35 -4.90
CA SER A 78 14.20 -0.92 -4.58
C SER A 78 15.50 -0.27 -5.04
N GLY A 79 15.43 0.95 -5.56
CA GLY A 79 16.58 1.75 -6.02
C GLY A 79 16.93 1.53 -7.49
N GLY A 80 18.23 1.61 -7.80
CA GLY A 80 18.76 1.49 -9.17
C GLY A 80 18.76 2.79 -9.98
N ASP A 81 18.32 3.90 -9.39
CA ASP A 81 18.28 5.25 -9.97
C ASP A 81 19.32 6.21 -9.35
N GLY A 82 20.23 5.69 -8.52
CA GLY A 82 21.22 6.48 -7.78
C GLY A 82 20.68 7.11 -6.49
N SER A 83 19.40 6.91 -6.17
CA SER A 83 18.79 7.41 -4.94
C SER A 83 19.02 6.46 -3.75
N ARG A 84 18.86 7.00 -2.53
CA ARG A 84 18.95 6.23 -1.30
C ARG A 84 17.63 5.54 -1.00
N VAL A 85 17.72 4.25 -0.66
CA VAL A 85 16.59 3.46 -0.17
C VAL A 85 16.66 3.33 1.34
N ARG A 86 15.52 3.44 2.02
CA ARG A 86 15.37 3.16 3.45
C ARG A 86 14.44 1.96 3.64
N THR A 87 14.96 0.93 4.29
CA THR A 87 14.18 -0.25 4.69
C THR A 87 14.17 -0.36 6.19
N ILE A 88 12.99 -0.55 6.78
CA ILE A 88 12.79 -0.84 8.20
C ILE A 88 12.14 -2.21 8.26
N ILE A 89 12.87 -3.21 8.73
CA ILE A 89 12.34 -4.55 8.97
C ILE A 89 11.79 -4.55 10.39
N GLN A 90 10.52 -4.87 10.54
CA GLN A 90 9.92 -4.93 11.87
C GLN A 90 10.41 -6.20 12.58
N PRO A 91 10.78 -6.12 13.87
CA PRO A 91 11.08 -7.31 14.63
C PRO A 91 9.83 -8.21 14.65
N LYS A 92 10.03 -9.51 14.44
CA LYS A 92 8.99 -10.50 14.79
C LYS A 92 8.88 -10.46 16.31
N ASN A 93 7.93 -9.69 16.82
CA ASN A 93 7.61 -9.78 18.23
C ASN A 93 7.18 -11.24 18.48
N PRO A 94 7.72 -11.95 19.51
CA PRO A 94 7.00 -13.10 20.04
C PRO A 94 5.58 -12.63 20.36
N ALA A 95 4.61 -13.50 20.13
CA ALA A 95 3.17 -13.22 20.19
C ALA A 95 2.82 -12.17 21.27
N PRO A 96 1.95 -11.19 20.97
CA PRO A 96 1.47 -10.30 22.01
C PRO A 96 0.86 -11.16 23.13
N ALA A 97 1.36 -11.00 24.36
CA ALA A 97 0.57 -11.35 25.52
C ALA A 97 -0.80 -10.67 25.33
N ALA A 98 -1.86 -11.46 25.41
CA ALA A 98 -3.23 -11.09 25.08
C ALA A 98 -3.52 -9.62 25.43
N ALA A 99 -3.73 -8.80 24.40
CA ALA A 99 -4.38 -7.52 24.60
C ALA A 99 -5.82 -7.83 25.00
N THR A 100 -6.13 -7.65 26.28
CA THR A 100 -7.52 -7.46 26.73
C THR A 100 -8.14 -6.36 25.85
N PRO A 101 -9.33 -6.59 25.28
CA PRO A 101 -9.94 -5.63 24.37
C PRO A 101 -10.14 -4.29 25.08
N ALA A 102 -9.57 -3.23 24.51
CA ALA A 102 -9.91 -1.88 24.90
C ALA A 102 -11.41 -1.65 24.60
N PRO A 103 -12.18 -1.03 25.52
CA PRO A 103 -13.61 -0.88 25.37
C PRO A 103 -13.93 0.02 24.16
N THR A 104 -14.91 -0.43 23.38
CA THR A 104 -15.51 0.24 22.24
C THR A 104 -15.82 1.72 22.54
N PRO A 105 -15.43 2.69 21.69
CA PRO A 105 -15.93 4.04 21.79
C PRO A 105 -17.45 4.03 21.59
N ALA A 106 -18.18 4.41 22.65
CA ALA A 106 -19.62 4.51 22.66
C ALA A 106 -20.11 5.42 21.53
N ALA A 107 -21.08 4.90 20.77
CA ALA A 107 -21.84 5.66 19.79
C ALA A 107 -22.40 6.94 20.42
N LYS A 108 -22.16 8.07 19.76
CA LYS A 108 -22.81 9.36 19.98
C LYS A 108 -24.34 9.16 20.02
N PRO A 109 -25.04 9.44 21.14
CA PRO A 109 -26.49 9.37 21.17
C PRO A 109 -27.09 10.46 20.29
N ALA A 110 -28.02 10.07 19.41
CA ALA A 110 -28.86 10.98 18.66
C ALA A 110 -29.66 11.87 19.62
N ALA A 111 -29.57 13.19 19.39
CA ALA A 111 -30.39 14.17 20.08
C ALA A 111 -31.86 14.05 19.60
N LYS A 112 -32.77 13.75 20.54
CA LYS A 112 -34.18 14.14 20.43
C LYS A 112 -34.35 15.45 21.20
N PRO A 113 -34.89 16.53 20.61
CA PRO A 113 -35.21 17.73 21.36
C PRO A 113 -36.51 17.51 22.14
N GLN A 114 -36.45 17.60 23.47
CA GLN A 114 -37.64 17.74 24.30
C GLN A 114 -37.43 18.96 25.20
N GLY A 115 -38.05 20.08 24.82
CA GLY A 115 -38.14 21.31 25.61
C GLY A 115 -39.58 21.56 26.02
N LYS A 116 -39.81 21.65 27.33
CA LYS A 116 -41.06 21.99 28.00
C LYS A 116 -41.28 23.50 27.98
N LYS A 117 -42.54 23.95 27.84
CA LYS A 117 -43.22 24.87 28.77
C LYS A 117 -44.71 24.55 28.74
#